data_AF-A0A8G1XCQ2-F1
#
_entry.id   AF-A0A8G1XCQ2-F1
#
_cell.length_a   1.000
_cell.length_b   1.000
_cell.length_c   1.000
_cell.angle_alpha   90.00
_cell.angle_beta   90.00
_cell.angle_gamma   90.00
#
_symmetry.space_group_name_H-M   'P 1'
#
loop_
_entity.id
_entity.type
_entity.pdbx_description
1 polymer ?
#
loop_
_entity_poly.entity_id
_entity_poly.type
_entity_poly.pdbx_seq_one_letter_code
_entity_poly.pdbx_strand_id
1 'polypeptide(L)'
;MRRTALTTVGLLLAAATVVACDPAATSTTKTSTTSAGADAPVQASQPAAAPPAAGSDDANGDVEIVSCQVDPTLHWPSADLKITNHSSKSSNYIVNIEFVDAGGTRLAEGIAATNNLAAGQAANVKAAGTAEVKGKASCKVSKVTRYAAP
;
A
#
# COMPACT_ATOMS: atom_id res chain seq x y z
N MET A 1 -11.71 16.36 46.01
CA MET A 1 -12.33 17.70 45.89
C MET A 1 -11.24 18.76 45.69
N ARG A 2 -11.15 19.34 44.49
CA ARG A 2 -10.93 20.78 44.26
C ARG A 2 -11.08 21.04 42.76
N ARG A 3 -12.06 21.88 42.44
CA ARG A 3 -12.49 22.33 41.13
C ARG A 3 -11.65 23.54 40.75
N THR A 4 -11.25 23.67 39.48
CA THR A 4 -11.28 24.98 38.81
C THR A 4 -11.39 24.79 37.30
N ALA A 5 -12.47 25.34 36.75
CA ALA A 5 -12.74 25.49 35.33
C ALA A 5 -11.99 26.71 34.76
N LEU A 6 -11.74 26.74 33.45
CA LEU A 6 -11.98 27.95 32.66
C LEU A 6 -12.11 27.62 31.16
N THR A 7 -13.28 27.98 30.66
CA THR A 7 -13.76 28.04 29.27
C THR A 7 -12.93 28.96 28.38
N THR A 8 -12.68 28.56 27.14
CA THR A 8 -12.50 29.49 26.00
C THR A 8 -13.38 29.06 24.84
N VAL A 9 -14.30 29.95 24.50
CA VAL A 9 -15.18 29.94 23.33
C VAL A 9 -14.34 30.45 22.15
N GLY A 10 -14.18 29.62 21.12
CA GLY A 10 -13.54 29.98 19.87
C GLY A 10 -14.51 29.77 18.71
N LEU A 11 -15.31 30.81 18.46
CA LEU A 11 -16.26 30.91 17.34
C LEU A 11 -15.46 31.09 16.03
N LEU A 12 -15.54 30.12 15.11
CA LEU A 12 -15.04 30.28 13.74
C LEU A 12 -16.22 30.14 12.77
N LEU A 13 -16.56 31.27 12.13
CA LEU A 13 -17.57 31.38 11.09
C LEU A 13 -17.05 30.84 9.75
N ALA A 14 -17.92 30.04 9.15
CA ALA A 14 -18.13 29.64 7.75
C ALA A 14 -17.35 30.31 6.61
N ALA A 15 -17.03 29.48 5.60
CA ALA A 15 -17.30 29.79 4.19
C ALA A 15 -17.44 28.48 3.37
N ALA A 16 -18.68 28.13 3.04
CA ALA A 16 -18.99 27.10 2.05
C ALA A 16 -18.91 27.72 0.65
N THR A 17 -18.08 27.18 -0.23
CA THR A 17 -18.13 27.48 -1.67
C THR A 17 -18.58 26.23 -2.41
N VAL A 18 -19.80 26.30 -2.93
CA VAL A 18 -20.40 25.33 -3.84
C VAL A 18 -19.81 25.55 -5.23
N VAL A 19 -19.01 24.60 -5.71
CA VAL A 19 -18.62 24.55 -7.13
C VAL A 19 -19.70 23.76 -7.87
N ALA A 20 -20.31 24.44 -8.82
CA ALA A 20 -21.42 23.99 -9.64
C ALA A 20 -21.02 22.88 -10.63
N CYS A 21 -21.97 21.98 -10.89
CA CYS A 21 -21.95 21.06 -12.03
C CYS A 21 -22.11 21.84 -13.34
N ASP A 22 -21.28 21.52 -14.32
CA ASP A 22 -21.55 21.82 -15.74
C ASP A 22 -22.21 20.60 -16.39
N PRO A 23 -23.48 20.68 -16.83
CA PRO A 23 -24.09 19.71 -17.71
C PRO A 23 -24.02 20.17 -19.19
N ALA A 24 -23.82 19.17 -20.05
CA ALA A 24 -24.28 19.09 -21.44
C ALA A 24 -23.46 19.78 -22.56
N ALA A 25 -22.92 18.92 -23.43
CA ALA A 25 -23.12 18.92 -24.90
C ALA A 25 -22.31 17.74 -25.47
N THR A 26 -22.70 16.89 -26.42
CA THR A 26 -23.91 16.65 -27.20
C THR A 26 -23.69 15.28 -27.86
N SER A 27 -24.73 14.46 -27.92
CA SER A 27 -24.76 13.18 -28.64
C SER A 27 -24.41 13.34 -30.13
N THR A 28 -23.60 12.45 -30.70
CA THR A 28 -23.73 12.09 -32.12
C THR A 28 -23.61 10.58 -32.30
N THR A 29 -24.68 10.04 -32.86
CA THR A 29 -24.95 8.65 -33.16
C THR A 29 -24.03 8.11 -34.26
N LYS A 30 -23.42 6.96 -33.97
CA LYS A 30 -23.20 5.77 -34.81
C LYS A 30 -23.21 5.98 -36.34
N THR A 31 -22.08 5.72 -36.98
CA THR A 31 -22.04 5.13 -38.32
C THR A 31 -21.15 3.91 -38.29
N SER A 32 -21.76 2.74 -38.46
CA SER A 32 -21.09 1.48 -38.69
C SER A 32 -20.54 1.46 -40.11
N THR A 33 -19.27 1.13 -40.30
CA THR A 33 -18.79 0.57 -41.57
C THR A 33 -17.70 -0.46 -41.26
N THR A 34 -18.02 -1.70 -41.61
CA THR A 34 -17.20 -2.91 -41.55
C THR A 34 -16.08 -2.84 -42.58
N SER A 35 -14.85 -3.22 -42.19
CA SER A 35 -13.77 -3.82 -43.01
C SER A 35 -12.65 -4.22 -42.03
N ALA A 36 -12.55 -5.49 -41.62
CA ALA A 36 -11.80 -6.55 -42.29
C ALA A 36 -10.29 -6.27 -42.44
N GLY A 37 -9.50 -6.91 -41.57
CA GLY A 37 -8.18 -7.46 -41.92
C GLY A 37 -6.97 -6.52 -41.83
N ALA A 38 -6.26 -6.58 -40.70
CA ALA A 38 -4.79 -6.62 -40.67
C ALA A 38 -4.36 -7.11 -39.27
N ASP A 39 -3.93 -8.37 -39.19
CA ASP A 39 -3.17 -8.92 -38.07
C ASP A 39 -1.92 -8.06 -37.83
N ALA A 40 -2.02 -7.12 -36.90
CA ALA A 40 -0.85 -6.51 -36.29
C ALA A 40 -0.37 -7.46 -35.18
N PRO A 41 0.92 -7.83 -35.13
CA PRO A 41 1.41 -8.65 -34.05
C PRO A 41 1.22 -7.86 -32.75
N VAL A 42 0.41 -8.40 -31.85
CA VAL A 42 0.42 -8.02 -30.43
C VAL A 42 1.83 -8.25 -29.93
N GLN A 43 2.63 -7.19 -29.92
CA GLN A 43 3.92 -7.16 -29.29
C GLN A 43 3.65 -7.37 -27.80
N ALA A 44 3.73 -8.62 -27.36
CA ALA A 44 3.64 -8.98 -25.97
C ALA A 44 4.70 -8.16 -25.24
N SER A 45 4.25 -7.17 -24.47
CA SER A 45 5.10 -6.42 -23.55
C SER A 45 5.69 -7.45 -22.61
N GLN A 46 6.91 -7.90 -22.90
CA GLN A 46 7.68 -8.73 -21.99
C GLN A 46 7.66 -8.03 -20.63
N PRO A 47 7.27 -8.70 -19.54
CA PRO A 47 7.50 -8.16 -18.21
C PRO A 47 8.96 -7.77 -18.13
N ALA A 48 9.23 -6.48 -17.93
CA ALA A 48 10.59 -5.99 -17.76
C ALA A 48 11.23 -6.86 -16.67
N ALA A 49 12.31 -7.56 -17.01
CA ALA A 49 13.03 -8.38 -16.06
C ALA A 49 13.39 -7.47 -14.87
N ALA A 50 12.85 -7.82 -13.70
CA ALA A 50 13.15 -7.09 -12.48
C ALA A 50 14.68 -7.06 -12.32
N PRO A 51 15.28 -5.87 -12.06
CA PRO A 51 16.71 -5.78 -11.79
C PRO A 51 17.10 -6.78 -10.72
N PRO A 52 18.29 -7.41 -10.82
CA PRO A 52 18.75 -8.36 -9.81
C PRO A 52 18.75 -7.68 -8.44
N ALA A 53 18.18 -8.34 -7.44
CA ALA A 53 18.15 -7.88 -6.06
C ALA A 53 19.58 -7.85 -5.50
N ALA A 54 20.28 -6.75 -5.73
CA ALA A 54 21.57 -6.48 -5.13
C ALA A 54 21.34 -5.68 -3.84
N GLY A 55 21.13 -6.40 -2.74
CA GLY A 55 21.16 -5.86 -1.39
C GLY A 55 21.75 -6.93 -0.48
N SER A 56 23.04 -6.80 -0.13
CA SER A 56 23.75 -7.71 0.76
C SER A 56 23.17 -7.66 2.18
N ASP A 57 23.27 -8.81 2.86
CA ASP A 57 22.96 -9.14 4.25
C ASP A 57 21.50 -8.92 4.67
N ASP A 58 20.82 -10.06 4.89
CA ASP A 58 19.38 -10.31 5.02
C ASP A 58 18.52 -9.10 5.43
N ALA A 59 17.94 -8.41 4.44
CA ALA A 59 17.04 -7.28 4.65
C ALA A 59 15.77 -7.67 5.44
N ASN A 60 15.47 -8.96 5.63
CA ASN A 60 14.38 -9.39 6.50
C ASN A 60 14.56 -8.92 7.94
N GLY A 61 15.82 -8.78 8.42
CA GLY A 61 16.12 -8.27 9.75
C GLY A 61 15.80 -6.79 9.97
N ASP A 62 15.50 -6.05 8.91
CA ASP A 62 15.11 -4.63 8.99
C ASP A 62 13.63 -4.45 9.34
N VAL A 63 12.82 -5.51 9.29
CA VAL A 63 11.35 -5.42 9.38
C VAL A 63 10.83 -6.07 10.65
N GLU A 64 10.09 -5.28 11.42
CA GLU A 64 9.33 -5.73 12.59
C GLU A 64 7.83 -5.66 12.29
N ILE A 65 7.09 -6.75 12.54
CA ILE A 65 5.62 -6.73 12.54
C ILE A 65 5.17 -6.20 13.90
N VAL A 66 4.64 -4.97 13.92
CA VAL A 66 4.13 -4.32 15.12
C VAL A 66 2.73 -4.81 15.46
N SER A 67 1.89 -4.99 14.44
CA SER A 67 0.52 -5.47 14.61
C SER A 67 0.08 -6.30 13.40
N CYS A 68 -0.85 -7.23 13.64
CA CYS A 68 -1.51 -8.01 12.61
C CYS A 68 -2.98 -8.14 12.97
N GLN A 69 -3.88 -7.63 12.13
CA GLN A 69 -5.30 -7.54 12.44
C GLN A 69 -6.16 -7.83 11.22
N VAL A 70 -7.39 -8.31 11.45
CA VAL A 70 -8.45 -8.37 10.44
C VAL A 70 -9.47 -7.30 10.77
N ASP A 71 -9.77 -6.42 9.81
CA ASP A 71 -10.80 -5.40 10.00
C ASP A 71 -12.16 -6.08 10.27
N PRO A 72 -12.90 -5.71 11.34
CA PRO A 72 -14.12 -6.41 11.71
C PRO A 72 -15.32 -6.08 10.82
N THR A 73 -15.22 -5.05 9.97
CA THR A 73 -16.29 -4.60 9.08
C THR A 73 -16.06 -5.12 7.66
N LEU A 74 -14.86 -4.88 7.14
CA LEU A 74 -14.44 -5.23 5.78
C LEU A 74 -13.87 -6.64 5.70
N HIS A 75 -13.51 -7.26 6.82
CA HIS A 75 -12.83 -8.56 6.88
C HIS A 75 -11.49 -8.59 6.12
N TRP A 76 -10.88 -7.43 5.88
CA TRP A 76 -9.58 -7.33 5.21
C TRP A 76 -8.45 -7.37 6.24
N PRO A 77 -7.44 -8.24 6.05
CA PRO A 77 -6.33 -8.29 6.96
C PRO A 77 -5.35 -7.13 6.70
N SER A 78 -4.63 -6.70 7.72
CA SER A 78 -3.55 -5.72 7.60
C SER A 78 -2.46 -5.93 8.63
N ALA A 79 -1.25 -5.50 8.27
CA ALA A 79 -0.08 -5.55 9.13
C ALA A 79 0.51 -4.15 9.27
N ASP A 80 0.71 -3.69 10.50
CA ASP A 80 1.52 -2.52 10.77
C ASP A 80 2.97 -2.97 10.96
N LEU A 81 3.87 -2.35 10.22
CA LEU A 81 5.28 -2.71 10.17
C LEU A 81 6.14 -1.52 10.59
N LYS A 82 7.25 -1.82 11.24
CA LYS A 82 8.34 -0.88 11.45
C LYS A 82 9.55 -1.36 10.65
N ILE A 83 9.98 -0.54 9.70
CA ILE A 83 11.17 -0.80 8.87
C ILE A 83 12.30 0.08 9.39
N THR A 84 13.44 -0.51 9.75
CA THR A 84 14.65 0.22 10.20
C THR A 84 15.77 -0.02 9.21
N ASN A 85 16.33 1.03 8.62
CA ASN A 85 17.41 0.89 7.66
C ASN A 85 18.76 0.69 8.35
N HIS A 86 19.23 -0.55 8.43
CA HIS A 86 20.56 -0.87 8.98
C HIS A 86 21.70 -0.75 7.96
N SER A 87 21.43 -0.39 6.71
CA SER A 87 22.48 -0.11 5.73
C SER A 87 23.14 1.24 5.99
N SER A 88 24.33 1.44 5.43
CA SER A 88 25.08 2.71 5.54
C SER A 88 24.62 3.80 4.56
N LYS A 89 23.62 3.53 3.73
CA LYS A 89 23.12 4.44 2.69
C LYS A 89 21.60 4.62 2.81
N SER A 90 21.08 5.72 2.25
CA SER A 90 19.64 5.84 2.05
C SER A 90 19.14 4.70 1.15
N SER A 91 18.03 4.08 1.53
CA SER A 91 17.49 2.90 0.85
C SER A 91 15.96 2.99 0.68
N ASN A 92 15.49 2.33 -0.38
CA ASN A 92 14.09 2.03 -0.63
C ASN A 92 13.79 0.59 -0.21
N TYR A 93 12.56 0.36 0.24
CA TYR A 93 12.08 -0.93 0.70
C TYR A 93 10.75 -1.29 0.07
N ILE A 94 10.64 -2.56 -0.32
CA ILE A 94 9.38 -3.23 -0.64
C ILE A 94 9.28 -4.45 0.24
N VAL A 95 8.21 -4.54 1.02
CA VAL A 95 7.95 -5.63 1.97
C VAL A 95 6.67 -6.36 1.56
N ASN A 96 6.79 -7.65 1.33
CA ASN A 96 5.67 -8.54 1.10
C ASN A 96 5.29 -9.24 2.42
N ILE A 97 4.01 -9.16 2.77
CA ILE A 97 3.40 -9.83 3.90
C ILE A 97 2.43 -10.90 3.39
N GLU A 98 2.54 -12.10 3.93
CA GLU A 98 1.50 -13.12 3.83
C GLU A 98 0.63 -13.07 5.08
N PHE A 99 -0.69 -13.07 4.86
CA PHE A 99 -1.68 -13.30 5.90
C PHE A 99 -2.06 -14.77 5.87
N VAL A 100 -1.84 -15.49 6.95
CA VAL A 100 -1.99 -16.95 7.03
C VAL A 100 -2.98 -17.38 8.10
N ASP A 101 -3.60 -18.54 7.93
CA ASP A 101 -4.38 -19.19 8.96
C ASP A 101 -3.49 -19.88 10.02
N ALA A 102 -4.11 -20.54 11.00
CA ALA A 102 -3.40 -21.26 12.05
C ALA A 102 -2.58 -22.47 11.54
N GLY A 103 -2.90 -23.00 10.37
CA GLY A 103 -2.15 -24.07 9.69
C GLY A 103 -1.02 -23.55 8.81
N GLY A 104 -0.87 -22.23 8.67
CA GLY A 104 0.10 -21.61 7.77
C GLY A 104 -0.37 -21.52 6.32
N THR A 105 -1.64 -21.85 6.03
CA THR A 105 -2.21 -21.67 4.69
C THR A 105 -2.36 -20.18 4.42
N ARG A 106 -1.89 -19.73 3.26
CA ARG A 106 -2.03 -18.33 2.86
C ARG A 106 -3.48 -17.99 2.54
N LEU A 107 -4.00 -16.98 3.24
CA LEU A 107 -5.34 -16.43 3.09
C LEU A 107 -5.35 -15.21 2.16
N ALA A 108 -4.34 -14.33 2.30
CA ALA A 108 -4.19 -13.12 1.50
C ALA A 108 -2.71 -12.67 1.47
N GLU A 109 -2.42 -11.67 0.65
CA GLU A 109 -1.12 -11.00 0.58
C GLU A 109 -1.29 -9.48 0.72
N GLY A 110 -0.27 -8.82 1.25
CA GLY A 110 -0.18 -7.37 1.31
C GLY A 110 1.23 -6.88 1.01
N ILE A 111 1.33 -5.65 0.52
CA ILE A 111 2.61 -5.00 0.21
C ILE A 111 2.68 -3.68 0.96
N ALA A 112 3.84 -3.41 1.58
CA ALA A 112 4.19 -2.10 2.08
C ALA A 112 5.49 -1.62 1.41
N ALA A 113 5.60 -0.32 1.20
CA ALA A 113 6.81 0.28 0.65
C ALA A 113 7.15 1.57 1.37
N THR A 114 8.45 1.86 1.47
CA THR A 114 8.96 3.18 1.89
C THR A 114 10.17 3.52 1.04
N ASN A 115 10.30 4.81 0.72
CA ASN A 115 11.35 5.32 -0.14
C ASN A 115 12.28 6.27 0.62
N ASN A 116 13.53 6.34 0.19
CA ASN A 116 14.54 7.28 0.70
C ASN A 116 14.70 7.23 2.23
N LEU A 117 14.60 6.04 2.83
CA LEU A 117 14.78 5.86 4.26
C LEU A 117 16.28 6.02 4.58
N ALA A 118 16.64 7.08 5.30
CA ALA A 118 18.04 7.36 5.62
C ALA A 118 18.67 6.23 6.45
N ALA A 119 20.01 6.14 6.43
CA ALA A 119 20.75 5.17 7.26
C ALA A 119 20.41 5.37 8.75
N GLY A 120 20.07 4.28 9.44
CA GLY A 120 19.65 4.26 10.84
C GLY A 120 18.22 4.77 11.11
N GLN A 121 17.51 5.28 10.09
CA GLN A 121 16.15 5.77 10.27
C GLN A 121 15.14 4.62 10.29
N ALA A 122 14.05 4.80 11.06
CA ALA A 122 12.89 3.92 11.04
C ALA A 122 11.67 4.59 10.40
N ALA A 123 10.83 3.80 9.76
CA ALA A 123 9.53 4.20 9.22
C ALA A 123 8.44 3.20 9.64
N ASN A 124 7.27 3.72 10.03
CA ASN A 124 6.08 2.91 10.24
C ASN A 124 5.26 2.89 8.94
N VAL A 125 4.97 1.70 8.44
CA VAL A 125 4.22 1.50 7.19
C VAL A 125 3.16 0.41 7.38
N LYS A 126 2.13 0.42 6.55
CA LYS A 126 1.04 -0.55 6.62
C LYS A 126 1.00 -1.38 5.34
N ALA A 127 0.98 -2.71 5.49
CA ALA A 127 0.63 -3.63 4.42
C ALA A 127 -0.85 -4.02 4.57
N ALA A 128 -1.66 -3.73 3.55
CA ALA A 128 -3.07 -4.12 3.53
C ALA A 128 -3.26 -5.35 2.63
N GLY A 129 -4.07 -6.29 3.10
CA GLY A 129 -4.49 -7.46 2.33
C GLY A 129 -5.37 -7.07 1.14
N THR A 130 -5.28 -7.84 0.06
CA THR A 130 -6.05 -7.60 -1.16
C THR A 130 -7.35 -8.42 -1.25
N ALA A 131 -7.72 -9.14 -0.19
CA ALA A 131 -8.88 -10.01 -0.15
C ALA A 131 -9.49 -10.09 1.26
N GLU A 132 -10.80 -10.35 1.32
CA GLU A 132 -11.48 -10.71 2.57
C GLU A 132 -10.97 -12.05 3.09
N VAL A 133 -10.80 -12.13 4.41
CA VAL A 133 -10.43 -13.38 5.10
C VAL A 133 -11.49 -13.76 6.12
N LYS A 134 -11.75 -15.06 6.24
CA LYS A 134 -12.68 -15.57 7.23
C LYS A 134 -11.95 -15.85 8.53
N GLY A 135 -12.42 -15.25 9.62
CA GLY A 135 -11.89 -15.49 10.96
C GLY A 135 -10.59 -14.72 11.22
N LYS A 136 -9.67 -15.34 11.97
CA LYS A 136 -8.41 -14.72 12.39
C LYS A 136 -7.32 -14.99 11.36
N ALA A 137 -6.39 -14.07 11.24
CA ALA A 137 -5.17 -14.22 10.45
C ALA A 137 -3.94 -13.90 11.28
N SER A 138 -2.82 -14.54 10.96
CA SER A 138 -1.48 -14.19 11.42
C SER A 138 -0.68 -13.60 10.26
N CYS A 139 0.31 -12.76 10.56
CA CYS A 139 1.12 -12.08 9.55
C CYS A 139 2.52 -12.68 9.51
N LYS A 140 3.05 -12.84 8.31
CA LYS A 140 4.39 -13.35 8.06
C LYS A 140 5.07 -12.47 7.02
N VAL A 141 6.29 -12.02 7.31
CA VAL A 141 7.15 -11.42 6.27
C VAL A 141 7.58 -12.53 5.32
N SER A 142 7.19 -12.43 4.05
CA SER A 142 7.54 -13.43 3.04
C SER A 142 8.74 -13.00 2.20
N LYS A 143 8.90 -11.69 1.95
CA LYS A 143 10.02 -11.13 1.22
C LYS A 143 10.27 -9.68 1.61
N VAL A 144 11.54 -9.33 1.76
CA VAL A 144 11.98 -7.93 1.84
C VAL A 144 12.93 -7.66 0.69
N THR A 145 12.66 -6.60 -0.06
CA THR A 145 13.55 -6.10 -1.11
C THR A 145 14.06 -4.73 -0.69
N ARG A 146 15.37 -4.62 -0.47
CA ARG A 146 16.07 -3.37 -0.17
C ARG A 146 16.97 -3.01 -1.35
N TYR A 147 16.90 -1.75 -1.79
CA TYR A 147 17.81 -1.22 -2.82
C TYR A 147 18.13 0.25 -2.54
N ALA A 148 19.28 0.72 -3.03
CA ALA A 148 19.72 2.09 -2.77
C ALA A 148 18.73 3.13 -3.31
N ALA A 149 18.55 4.22 -2.57
CA ALA A 149 17.90 5.41 -3.07
C ALA A 149 18.80 6.13 -4.11
N PRO A 150 18.20 6.84 -5.09
CA PRO A 150 18.95 7.61 -6.09
C PRO A 150 19.69 8.81 -5.51
#